data_AF-A0A2H6N3R2-F1
#
_entry.id   AF-A0A2H6N3R2-F1
#
_cell.length_a   1.000
_cell.length_b   1.000
_cell.length_c   1.000
_cell.angle_alpha   90.00
_cell.angle_beta   90.00
_cell.angle_gamma   90.00
#
_symmetry.space_group_name_H-M   'P 1'
#
loop_
_entity.id
_entity.type
_entity.pdbx_description
1 polymer ?
#
loop_
_entity_poly.entity_id
_entity_poly.type
_entity_poly.pdbx_seq_one_letter_code
_entity_poly.pdbx_strand_id
1 'polypeptide(L)'
;MPPAWFSVATLSKKRLLKKKYEGHWYPEKPLKGSGYRCVHIGETVDPVVEMAAKRSGLAVEDVRANVPEELSVWIDPFEVSYQIGEKGSVKVLYLDDSEGCSAAELDKEIKSSFNPEAQVFVPIGSQDNSLSNS
;
A
#
# COMPACT_ATOMS: atom_id res chain seq x y z
N MET A 1 25.55 0.17 -7.34
CA MET A 1 25.05 1.26 -6.47
C MET A 1 24.03 2.07 -7.24
N PRO A 2 22.86 2.41 -6.67
CA PRO A 2 21.91 3.27 -7.37
C PRO A 2 22.54 4.66 -7.63
N PRO A 3 22.19 5.34 -8.73
CA PRO A 3 22.69 6.68 -9.01
C PRO A 3 22.37 7.66 -7.86
N ALA A 4 23.21 8.68 -7.68
CA ALA A 4 23.04 9.68 -6.61
C ALA A 4 21.66 10.36 -6.62
N TRP A 5 21.07 10.56 -7.80
CA TRP A 5 19.73 11.12 -7.94
C TRP A 5 18.64 10.25 -7.29
N PHE A 6 18.80 8.93 -7.25
CA PHE A 6 17.83 8.00 -6.66
C PHE A 6 17.77 8.14 -5.13
N SER A 7 18.93 8.31 -4.49
CA SER A 7 19.03 8.58 -3.05
C SER A 7 18.46 9.96 -2.69
N VAL A 8 18.74 10.98 -3.50
CA VAL A 8 18.20 12.34 -3.32
C VAL A 8 16.68 12.38 -3.51
N ALA A 9 16.16 11.64 -4.49
CA ALA A 9 14.72 11.52 -4.76
C ALA A 9 13.98 10.88 -3.58
N THR A 10 14.50 9.76 -3.08
CA THR A 10 13.92 9.02 -1.95
C THR A 10 13.92 9.87 -0.68
N LEU A 11 15.04 10.53 -0.36
CA LEU A 11 15.16 11.40 0.81
C LEU A 11 14.25 12.63 0.71
N SER A 12 14.18 13.25 -0.48
CA SER A 12 13.31 14.40 -0.74
C SER A 12 11.84 14.03 -0.56
N LYS A 13 11.41 12.87 -1.09
CA LYS A 13 10.05 12.35 -0.90
C LYS A 13 9.72 12.13 0.58
N LYS A 14 10.61 11.47 1.34
CA LYS A 14 10.41 11.23 2.78
C LYS A 14 10.24 12.54 3.56
N ARG A 15 11.07 13.55 3.28
CA ARG A 15 10.98 14.86 3.96
C ARG A 15 9.69 15.59 3.61
N LEU A 16 9.26 15.53 2.35
CA LEU A 16 8.03 16.17 1.90
C LEU A 16 6.78 15.54 2.53
N LEU A 17 6.71 14.21 2.59
CA LEU A 17 5.60 13.50 3.24
C LEU A 17 5.53 13.82 4.74
N LYS A 18 6.68 13.81 5.44
CA LYS A 18 6.73 14.21 6.86
C LYS A 18 6.17 15.61 7.09
N LYS A 19 6.56 16.57 6.24
CA LYS A 19 6.05 17.94 6.31
C LYS A 19 4.56 18.03 5.95
N LYS A 20 4.10 17.30 4.93
CA LYS A 20 2.68 17.22 4.56
C LYS A 20 1.86 16.74 5.76
N TYR A 21 2.30 15.68 6.44
CA TYR A 21 1.50 15.03 7.49
C TYR A 21 1.57 15.70 8.86
N GLU A 22 2.38 16.75 9.03
CA GLU A 22 2.48 17.50 10.27
C GLU A 22 1.11 18.09 10.68
N GLY A 23 0.69 17.85 11.92
CA GLY A 23 -0.64 18.22 12.43
C GLY A 23 -1.81 17.38 11.87
N HIS A 24 -1.54 16.40 11.02
CA HIS A 24 -2.54 15.56 10.36
C HIS A 24 -2.28 14.06 10.59
N TRP A 25 -1.64 13.70 11.70
CA TRP A 25 -1.38 12.31 12.10
C TRP A 25 -2.11 12.03 13.43
N TYR A 26 -3.09 11.13 13.42
CA TYR A 26 -3.98 10.88 14.57
C TYR A 26 -4.02 9.39 14.91
N PRO A 27 -3.08 8.86 15.72
CA PRO A 27 -3.05 7.44 16.07
C PRO A 27 -4.35 6.93 16.70
N GLU A 28 -5.04 7.76 17.47
CA GLU A 28 -6.30 7.39 18.15
C GLU A 28 -7.50 7.34 17.19
N LYS A 29 -7.37 7.95 16.01
CA LYS A 29 -8.38 7.95 14.94
C LYS A 29 -7.68 7.81 13.59
N PRO A 30 -7.15 6.63 13.23
CA PRO A 30 -6.25 6.46 12.08
C PRO A 30 -6.81 7.01 10.77
N LEU A 31 -8.10 6.78 10.50
CA LEU A 31 -8.77 7.24 9.28
C LEU A 31 -8.99 8.77 9.23
N LYS A 32 -8.88 9.49 10.36
CA LYS A 32 -9.00 10.94 10.38
C LYS A 32 -7.86 11.55 9.56
N GLY A 33 -8.21 12.30 8.53
CA GLY A 33 -7.23 12.92 7.62
C GLY A 33 -6.60 11.96 6.61
N SER A 34 -7.08 10.72 6.49
CA SER A 34 -6.56 9.73 5.53
C SER A 34 -6.60 10.26 4.07
N GLY A 35 -7.72 10.86 3.65
CA GLY A 35 -7.82 11.50 2.33
C GLY A 35 -6.83 12.64 2.09
N TYR A 36 -6.49 13.41 3.12
CA TYR A 36 -5.44 14.44 3.04
C TYR A 36 -4.05 13.81 2.88
N ARG A 37 -3.79 12.71 3.60
CA ARG A 37 -2.51 12.00 3.55
C ARG A 37 -2.32 11.17 2.28
N CYS A 38 -3.41 10.75 1.65
CA CYS A 38 -3.40 10.00 0.40
C CYS A 38 -2.45 10.63 -0.63
N VAL A 39 -1.66 9.77 -1.28
CA VAL A 39 -0.79 10.14 -2.40
C VAL A 39 -1.39 9.51 -3.65
N HIS A 40 -1.92 10.36 -4.53
CA HIS A 40 -2.61 9.96 -5.74
C HIS A 40 -1.80 10.33 -6.98
N ILE A 41 -1.72 9.41 -7.95
CA ILE A 41 -1.12 9.62 -9.26
C ILE A 41 -2.07 9.05 -10.31
N GLY A 42 -2.85 9.93 -10.94
CA GLY A 42 -3.83 9.62 -11.96
C GLY A 42 -3.86 10.69 -13.05
N GLU A 43 -5.05 11.14 -13.44
CA GLU A 43 -5.19 12.36 -14.26
C GLU A 43 -4.52 13.58 -13.59
N THR A 44 -4.68 13.68 -12.27
CA THR A 44 -3.96 14.65 -11.43
C THR A 44 -2.86 13.96 -10.64
N VAL A 45 -1.77 14.68 -10.38
CA VAL A 45 -0.61 14.17 -9.63
C VAL A 45 -0.51 14.90 -8.30
N ASP A 46 -0.33 14.16 -7.20
CA ASP A 46 -0.17 14.76 -5.88
C ASP A 46 1.02 15.76 -5.87
N PRO A 47 0.86 16.97 -5.32
CA PRO A 47 1.91 17.98 -5.31
C PRO A 47 3.25 17.53 -4.67
N VAL A 48 3.22 16.57 -3.74
CA VAL A 48 4.45 15.99 -3.18
C VAL A 48 5.22 15.20 -4.22
N VAL A 49 4.54 14.49 -5.11
CA VAL A 49 5.16 13.73 -6.20
C VAL A 49 5.76 14.69 -7.22
N GLU A 50 5.03 15.73 -7.62
CA GLU A 50 5.54 16.77 -8.52
C GLU A 50 6.79 17.45 -7.96
N MET A 51 6.75 17.84 -6.67
CA MET A 51 7.87 18.49 -6.01
C MET A 51 9.07 17.53 -5.85
N ALA A 52 8.83 16.24 -5.62
CA ALA A 52 9.89 15.24 -5.56
C ALA A 52 10.53 15.01 -6.94
N ALA A 53 9.74 14.92 -8.02
CA ALA A 53 10.22 14.79 -9.39
C ALA A 53 11.11 15.99 -9.76
N LYS A 54 10.61 17.22 -9.55
CA LYS A 54 11.33 18.46 -9.80
C LYS A 54 12.66 18.54 -9.04
N ARG A 55 12.68 18.16 -7.76
CA ARG A 55 13.92 18.15 -6.94
C ARG A 55 14.93 17.09 -7.38
N SER A 56 14.47 16.07 -8.11
CA SER A 56 15.29 14.98 -8.60
C SER A 56 15.74 15.18 -10.05
N GLY A 57 15.33 16.29 -10.68
CA GLY A 57 15.62 16.56 -12.10
C GLY A 57 14.82 15.67 -13.06
N LEU A 58 13.69 15.10 -12.62
CA LEU A 58 12.80 14.28 -13.43
C LEU A 58 11.61 15.09 -13.91
N ALA A 59 11.15 14.82 -15.14
CA ALA A 59 9.85 15.27 -15.61
C ALA A 59 8.74 14.52 -14.85
N VAL A 60 7.62 15.19 -14.57
CA VAL A 60 6.50 14.56 -13.84
C VAL A 60 5.86 13.48 -14.71
N GLU A 61 5.85 13.71 -16.02
CA GLU A 61 5.38 12.82 -17.06
C GLU A 61 6.16 11.50 -17.07
N ASP A 62 7.49 11.56 -16.91
CA ASP A 62 8.33 10.37 -16.79
C ASP A 62 8.00 9.57 -15.53
N VAL A 63 7.72 10.25 -14.41
CA VAL A 63 7.29 9.58 -13.18
C VAL A 63 5.93 8.91 -13.38
N ARG A 64 4.96 9.60 -13.99
CA ARG A 64 3.63 9.06 -14.29
C ARG A 64 3.70 7.86 -15.23
N ALA A 65 4.54 7.90 -16.26
CA ALA A 65 4.69 6.81 -17.23
C ALA A 65 5.32 5.53 -16.62
N ASN A 66 5.97 5.63 -15.46
CA ASN A 66 6.65 4.51 -14.80
C ASN A 66 5.90 4.01 -13.54
N VAL A 67 4.70 4.52 -13.26
CA VAL A 67 3.82 3.99 -12.21
C VAL A 67 2.56 3.40 -12.83
N PRO A 68 1.84 2.51 -12.12
CA PRO A 68 0.54 2.04 -12.57
C PRO A 68 -0.43 3.19 -12.81
N GLU A 69 -1.30 3.03 -13.81
CA GLU A 69 -2.38 3.98 -14.09
C GLU A 69 -3.36 4.05 -12.91
N GLU A 70 -3.71 5.27 -12.49
CA GLU A 70 -4.60 5.54 -11.35
C GLU A 70 -4.14 4.85 -10.06
N LEU A 71 -2.98 5.25 -9.55
CA LEU A 71 -2.43 4.76 -8.29
C LEU A 71 -2.85 5.67 -7.13
N SER A 72 -3.46 5.09 -6.10
CA SER A 72 -3.71 5.74 -4.81
C SER A 72 -2.98 4.99 -3.71
N VAL A 73 -2.31 5.71 -2.82
CA VAL A 73 -1.61 5.15 -1.65
C VAL A 73 -2.06 5.88 -0.38
N TRP A 74 -2.62 5.15 0.57
CA TRP A 74 -2.97 5.64 1.90
C TRP A 74 -1.86 5.31 2.88
N ILE A 75 -1.44 6.32 3.63
CA ILE A 75 -0.41 6.19 4.66
C ILE A 75 -1.05 6.69 5.95
N ASP A 76 -1.57 5.74 6.71
CA ASP A 76 -2.35 5.97 7.92
C ASP A 76 -1.61 5.39 9.12
N PRO A 77 -1.91 5.84 10.35
CA PRO A 77 -1.42 5.16 11.53
C PRO A 77 -1.72 3.67 11.46
N PHE A 78 -0.69 2.84 11.65
CA PHE A 78 -0.75 1.37 11.66
C PHE A 78 -1.03 0.69 10.32
N GLU A 79 -1.39 1.41 9.25
CA GLU A 79 -1.68 0.80 7.94
C GLU A 79 -1.08 1.60 6.79
N VAL A 80 -0.48 0.89 5.83
CA VAL A 80 -0.21 1.42 4.49
C VAL A 80 -0.90 0.52 3.48
N SER A 81 -1.78 1.11 2.67
CA SER A 81 -2.54 0.39 1.65
C SER A 81 -2.54 1.16 0.33
N TYR A 82 -2.86 0.48 -0.76
CA TYR A 82 -2.87 1.06 -2.10
C TYR A 82 -4.00 0.49 -2.95
N GLN A 83 -4.37 1.23 -3.98
CA GLN A 83 -5.31 0.84 -5.02
C GLN A 83 -4.71 1.19 -6.38
N ILE A 84 -4.89 0.32 -7.37
CA ILE A 84 -4.49 0.56 -8.76
C ILE A 84 -5.75 0.49 -9.62
N GLY A 85 -6.00 1.53 -10.41
CA GLY A 85 -7.22 1.66 -11.21
C GLY A 85 -8.42 2.12 -10.37
N GLU A 86 -9.32 2.89 -10.99
CA GLU A 86 -10.54 3.40 -10.32
C GLU A 86 -11.41 2.30 -9.70
N LYS A 87 -11.41 1.11 -10.30
CA LYS A 87 -12.18 -0.07 -9.86
C LYS A 87 -11.31 -1.16 -9.22
N GLY A 88 -10.05 -0.86 -8.93
CA GLY A 88 -9.15 -1.81 -8.29
C GLY A 88 -9.60 -2.14 -6.86
N SER A 89 -9.22 -3.31 -6.36
CA SER A 89 -9.33 -3.58 -4.93
C SER A 89 -8.21 -2.88 -4.17
N VAL A 90 -8.52 -2.42 -2.95
CA VAL A 90 -7.51 -1.92 -2.02
C VAL A 90 -6.71 -3.11 -1.51
N LYS A 91 -5.38 -3.00 -1.53
CA LYS A 91 -4.43 -3.99 -1.04
C LYS A 91 -3.56 -3.38 0.06
N VAL A 92 -3.31 -4.15 1.11
CA VAL A 92 -2.49 -3.74 2.25
C VAL A 92 -1.02 -4.07 1.97
N LEU A 93 -0.14 -3.08 2.11
CA LEU A 93 1.32 -3.23 2.05
C LEU A 93 1.94 -3.41 3.42
N TYR A 94 1.37 -2.76 4.43
CA TYR A 94 1.81 -2.81 5.81
C TYR A 94 0.61 -2.70 6.74
N LEU A 95 0.61 -3.53 7.77
CA LEU A 95 -0.33 -3.46 8.88
C LEU A 95 0.46 -3.74 10.17
N ASP A 96 0.26 -2.91 11.18
CA ASP A 96 0.80 -3.14 12.51
C ASP A 96 -0.29 -3.77 13.39
N ASP A 97 -0.18 -5.08 13.62
CA ASP A 97 -1.13 -5.85 14.42
C ASP A 97 -0.90 -5.71 15.94
N SER A 98 0.13 -4.96 16.37
CA SER A 98 0.54 -4.91 17.78
C SER A 98 -0.38 -4.10 18.68
N GLU A 99 -1.15 -3.16 18.11
CA GLU A 99 -2.14 -2.35 18.83
C GLU A 99 -3.51 -2.63 18.21
N GLY A 100 -4.36 -3.40 18.92
CA GLY A 100 -5.67 -3.90 18.47
C GLY A 100 -6.71 -2.84 18.10
N CYS A 101 -6.42 -2.00 17.11
CA CYS A 101 -7.28 -0.97 16.57
C CYS A 101 -8.08 -1.52 15.37
N SER A 102 -9.33 -1.90 15.63
CA SER A 102 -10.47 -1.99 14.69
C SER A 102 -10.43 -2.92 13.46
N ALA A 103 -9.35 -3.65 13.16
CA ALA A 103 -9.39 -4.69 12.12
C ALA A 103 -10.38 -5.85 12.45
N ALA A 104 -10.77 -5.99 13.72
CA ALA A 104 -11.69 -7.02 14.19
C ALA A 104 -13.13 -6.89 13.66
N GLU A 105 -13.54 -5.74 13.11
CA GLU A 105 -14.87 -5.60 12.49
C GLU A 105 -14.90 -6.12 11.04
N LEU A 106 -13.83 -5.93 10.26
CA LEU A 106 -13.70 -6.47 8.90
C LEU A 106 -13.40 -7.99 8.88
N ASP A 107 -12.68 -8.50 9.89
CA ASP A 107 -12.31 -9.91 9.95
C ASP A 107 -13.51 -10.85 10.14
N LYS A 108 -14.63 -10.33 10.70
CA LYS A 108 -15.88 -11.09 10.85
C LYS A 108 -16.60 -11.32 9.51
N GLU A 109 -16.53 -10.34 8.61
CA GLU A 109 -17.18 -10.43 7.30
C GLU A 109 -16.38 -11.37 6.37
N ILE A 110 -15.05 -11.26 6.41
CA ILE A 110 -14.14 -12.12 5.62
C ILE A 110 -14.23 -13.59 6.05
N LYS A 111 -14.26 -13.88 7.37
CA LYS A 111 -14.44 -15.26 7.87
C LYS A 111 -15.77 -15.89 7.48
N SER A 112 -16.82 -15.09 7.30
CA SER A 112 -18.13 -15.59 6.87
C SER A 112 -18.20 -15.92 5.37
N SER A 113 -17.27 -15.38 4.59
CA SER A 113 -17.24 -15.52 3.13
C SER A 113 -16.33 -16.66 2.63
N PHE A 114 -15.65 -17.37 3.54
CA PHE A 114 -14.89 -18.57 3.19
C PHE A 114 -15.85 -19.73 2.92
N ASN A 115 -15.88 -20.20 1.67
CA ASN A 115 -16.52 -21.46 1.32
C ASN A 115 -15.73 -22.62 1.97
N PRO A 116 -16.28 -23.34 2.97
CA PRO A 116 -15.57 -24.40 3.67
C PRO A 116 -15.24 -25.60 2.78
N GLU A 117 -15.88 -25.70 1.61
CA GLU A 117 -15.67 -26.76 0.62
C GLU A 117 -14.52 -26.45 -0.36
N ALA A 118 -13.93 -25.25 -0.31
CA ALA A 118 -12.81 -24.90 -1.19
C ALA A 118 -11.52 -25.60 -0.72
N GLN A 119 -11.09 -26.64 -1.44
CA GLN A 119 -9.81 -27.29 -1.17
C GLN A 119 -8.66 -26.30 -1.37
N VAL A 120 -7.89 -26.09 -0.29
CA VAL A 120 -6.63 -25.31 -0.31
C VAL A 120 -5.68 -25.94 -1.33
N PHE A 121 -5.19 -25.13 -2.25
CA PHE A 121 -4.25 -25.58 -3.29
C PHE A 121 -2.95 -26.07 -2.63
N VAL A 122 -2.71 -27.38 -2.71
CA VAL A 122 -1.47 -28.00 -2.20
C VAL A 122 -0.39 -27.85 -3.29
N PRO A 123 0.82 -27.36 -2.97
CA PRO A 123 1.90 -27.30 -3.95
C PRO A 123 2.21 -28.68 -4.54
N ILE A 124 2.42 -28.73 -5.86
CA ILE A 124 2.79 -29.95 -6.60
C ILE A 124 4.17 -30.39 -6.11
N GLY A 125 4.23 -31.28 -5.12
CA GLY A 125 5.48 -31.71 -4.50
C GLY A 125 5.31 -32.47 -3.19
N SER A 126 4.11 -32.48 -2.60
CA SER A 126 3.82 -33.24 -1.38
C SER A 126 2.80 -34.35 -1.65
N GLN A 127 3.10 -35.22 -2.61
CA GLN A 127 2.57 -36.58 -2.64
C GLN A 127 3.73 -37.56 -2.78
N ASP A 128 4.34 -37.86 -1.65
CA ASP A 128 4.88 -39.19 -1.41
C ASP A 128 4.66 -39.51 0.07
N ASN A 129 3.80 -40.50 0.30
CA ASN A 129 4.07 -41.64 1.18
C ASN A 129 2.80 -42.10 1.90
N SER A 130 2.07 -43.02 1.27
CA SER A 130 1.31 -44.08 1.96
C SER A 130 0.65 -45.01 0.94
N LEU A 131 1.42 -45.94 0.38
CA LEU A 131 0.89 -47.22 -0.12
C LEU A 131 1.56 -48.36 0.66
N SER A 132 0.93 -48.73 1.78
CA SER A 132 0.93 -50.05 2.43
C SER A 132 -0.20 -49.98 3.47
N ASN A 133 -1.11 -50.93 3.71
CA ASN A 133 -1.43 -52.29 3.28
C ASN A 133 -2.98 -52.32 3.13
N SER A 134 -3.63 -53.21 2.38
CA SER A 134 -3.70 -54.67 2.52
C SER A 134 -4.21 -55.32 1.24
#